data_AF-A0A151HC55-F1
#
_entry.id   AF-A0A151HC55-F1
#
_cell.length_a   1.000
_cell.length_b   1.000
_cell.length_c   1.000
_cell.angle_alpha   90.00
_cell.angle_beta   90.00
_cell.angle_gamma   90.00
#
_symmetry.space_group_name_H-M   'P 1'
#
loop_
_entity.id
_entity.type
_entity.pdbx_description
1 polymer ?
#
loop_
_entity_poly.entity_id
_entity_poly.type
_entity_poly.pdbx_seq_one_letter_code
_entity_poly.pdbx_strand_id
1 'polypeptide(L)'
;MGTEVSERRYLVENIEEEIEEWCSLEYEHICQVIGPERVIFANIIESDIPDVRKKYNAKFLTASIGQLRDDFAWDKAVLLDMDAEETLSPEDAERFQLCVFGGILGNVPSDDRTAEVRKHDLKHSRNLGFEQMTTNTAVLVTKIILEDRIPLSDIPFVDDPEIPVDDRGCETVCLPFRYVAKSYYTKNSADRETPVLPEGMLEYLRASGGFSLE
;
A
#
# COMPACT_ATOMS: atom_id res chain seq x y z
N MET A 1 9.50 15.64 25.01
CA MET A 1 10.00 15.76 23.63
C MET A 1 8.83 15.47 22.73
N GLY A 2 8.27 16.49 22.10
CA GLY A 2 7.17 16.30 21.16
C GLY A 2 7.69 15.45 20.00
N THR A 3 6.98 14.37 19.68
CA THR A 3 7.14 13.68 18.41
C THR A 3 6.85 14.71 17.31
N GLU A 4 7.89 15.18 16.62
CA GLU A 4 7.70 15.85 15.33
C GLU A 4 6.87 14.90 14.48
N VAL A 5 5.67 15.34 14.07
CA VAL A 5 4.89 14.61 13.09
C VAL A 5 5.74 14.58 11.83
N SER A 6 6.11 13.38 11.39
CA SER A 6 6.90 13.19 10.16
C SER A 6 6.18 13.86 8.99
N GLU A 7 6.81 14.86 8.36
CA GLU A 7 6.31 15.52 7.13
C GLU A 7 6.35 14.60 5.88
N ARG A 8 6.81 13.35 6.02
CA ARG A 8 6.92 12.41 4.91
C ARG A 8 5.58 12.19 4.22
N ARG A 9 5.57 12.34 2.89
CA ARG A 9 4.40 12.18 2.03
C ARG A 9 4.42 10.82 1.33
N TYR A 10 3.24 10.31 1.04
CA TYR A 10 3.01 9.05 0.35
C TYR A 10 2.22 9.35 -0.93
N LEU A 11 2.77 8.97 -2.07
CA LEU A 11 2.21 9.25 -3.39
C LEU A 11 1.96 7.92 -4.09
N VAL A 12 0.68 7.65 -4.36
CA VAL A 12 0.20 6.38 -4.92
C VAL A 12 -0.34 6.66 -6.32
N GLU A 13 0.27 6.09 -7.34
CA GLU A 13 -0.22 6.13 -8.72
C GLU A 13 -1.31 5.07 -8.86
N ASN A 14 -2.51 5.47 -9.25
CA ASN A 14 -3.53 4.53 -9.68
C ASN A 14 -3.20 3.99 -11.08
N ILE A 15 -3.22 2.68 -11.26
CA ILE A 15 -2.96 2.03 -12.55
C ILE A 15 -4.21 1.28 -13.07
N GLU A 16 -5.29 1.26 -12.28
CA GLU A 16 -6.57 0.67 -12.70
C GLU A 16 -7.34 1.60 -13.64
N GLU A 17 -8.09 1.02 -14.57
CA GLU A 17 -8.97 1.78 -15.48
C GLU A 17 -10.14 2.43 -14.74
N GLU A 18 -10.65 1.80 -13.68
CA GLU A 18 -11.72 2.33 -12.83
C GLU A 18 -11.42 2.02 -11.36
N ILE A 19 -11.90 2.86 -10.43
CA ILE A 19 -11.79 2.57 -9.00
C ILE A 19 -12.91 1.62 -8.56
N GLU A 20 -12.59 0.34 -8.47
CA GLU A 20 -13.48 -0.67 -7.90
C GLU A 20 -13.67 -0.50 -6.37
N GLU A 21 -14.64 -1.23 -5.81
CA GLU A 21 -14.96 -1.20 -4.38
C GLU A 21 -13.75 -1.58 -3.53
N TRP A 22 -13.04 -2.66 -3.88
CA TRP A 22 -11.85 -3.10 -3.14
C TRP A 22 -10.70 -2.09 -3.20
N CYS A 23 -10.52 -1.41 -4.34
CA CYS A 23 -9.54 -0.32 -4.48
C CYS A 23 -9.83 0.80 -3.48
N SER A 24 -11.12 1.14 -3.34
CA SER A 24 -11.56 2.14 -2.36
C SER A 24 -11.22 1.70 -0.94
N LEU A 25 -11.50 0.43 -0.57
CA LEU A 25 -11.14 -0.09 0.77
C LEU A 25 -9.63 0.01 1.04
N GLU A 26 -8.78 -0.28 0.06
CA GLU A 26 -7.33 -0.10 0.20
C GLU A 26 -6.92 1.35 0.42
N TYR A 27 -7.47 2.27 -0.37
CA TYR A 27 -7.22 3.72 -0.22
C TYR A 27 -7.68 4.25 1.13
N GLU A 28 -8.83 3.76 1.62
CA GLU A 28 -9.32 4.05 2.96
C GLU A 28 -8.34 3.57 4.03
N HIS A 29 -7.85 2.32 3.93
CA HIS A 29 -6.85 1.79 4.85
C HIS A 29 -5.56 2.62 4.82
N ILE A 30 -5.08 3.01 3.63
CA ILE A 30 -3.92 3.89 3.49
C ILE A 30 -4.14 5.23 4.22
N CYS A 31 -5.32 5.83 4.06
CA CYS A 31 -5.67 7.07 4.78
C CYS A 31 -5.69 6.86 6.30
N GLN A 32 -6.19 5.72 6.79
CA GLN A 32 -6.22 5.39 8.21
C GLN A 32 -4.82 5.22 8.82
N VAL A 33 -3.89 4.59 8.09
CA VAL A 33 -2.54 4.29 8.62
C VAL A 33 -1.56 5.45 8.48
N ILE A 34 -1.67 6.25 7.41
CA ILE A 34 -0.75 7.36 7.13
C ILE A 34 -1.27 8.72 7.62
N GLY A 35 -2.59 8.93 7.57
CA GLY A 35 -3.24 10.23 7.67
C GLY A 35 -3.57 10.81 6.29
N PRO A 36 -4.83 11.22 6.01
CA PRO A 36 -5.27 11.64 4.68
C PRO A 36 -4.54 12.88 4.16
N GLU A 37 -4.05 13.74 5.06
CA GLU A 37 -3.30 14.93 4.69
C GLU A 37 -1.91 14.60 4.12
N ARG A 38 -1.35 13.43 4.45
CA ARG A 38 0.00 13.01 4.04
C ARG A 38 -0.01 12.11 2.80
N VAL A 39 -1.19 11.71 2.33
CA VAL A 39 -1.36 10.82 1.17
C VAL A 39 -1.91 11.59 -0.02
N ILE A 40 -1.39 11.26 -1.20
CA ILE A 40 -1.87 11.76 -2.47
C ILE A 40 -2.06 10.56 -3.40
N PHE A 41 -3.26 10.43 -3.96
CA PHE A 41 -3.60 9.45 -4.97
C PHE A 41 -3.60 10.16 -6.33
N ALA A 42 -2.77 9.69 -7.26
CA ALA A 42 -2.54 10.27 -8.58
C ALA A 42 -3.11 9.35 -9.67
N ASN A 43 -3.23 9.87 -10.90
CA ASN A 43 -3.78 9.17 -12.06
C ASN A 43 -5.20 8.58 -11.84
N ILE A 44 -6.04 9.31 -11.11
CA ILE A 44 -7.43 8.92 -10.83
C ILE A 44 -8.34 9.53 -11.89
N ILE A 45 -9.30 8.76 -12.42
CA ILE A 45 -10.30 9.29 -13.33
C ILE A 45 -11.22 10.28 -12.60
N GLU A 46 -11.51 11.42 -13.22
CA GLU A 46 -12.29 12.50 -12.60
C GLU A 46 -13.68 12.07 -12.12
N SER A 47 -14.31 11.11 -12.81
CA SER A 47 -15.62 10.53 -12.42
C SER A 47 -15.60 9.77 -11.11
N ASP A 48 -14.45 9.20 -10.73
CA ASP A 48 -14.33 8.28 -9.59
C ASP A 48 -14.01 9.04 -8.31
N ILE A 49 -13.39 10.22 -8.44
CA ILE A 49 -12.98 11.09 -7.34
C ILE A 49 -14.11 11.36 -6.32
N PRO A 50 -15.36 11.71 -6.72
CA PRO A 50 -16.43 11.99 -5.77
C PRO A 50 -16.78 10.82 -4.86
N ASP A 51 -16.68 9.58 -5.34
CA ASP A 51 -17.05 8.40 -4.56
C ASP A 51 -15.98 8.05 -3.54
N VAL A 52 -14.70 8.10 -3.93
CA VAL A 52 -13.58 7.82 -3.03
C VAL A 52 -13.40 8.93 -1.98
N ARG A 53 -13.66 10.20 -2.32
CA ARG A 53 -13.50 11.34 -1.38
C ARG A 53 -14.54 11.41 -0.27
N LYS A 54 -15.69 10.72 -0.39
CA LYS A 54 -16.82 10.87 0.55
C LYS A 54 -16.48 10.50 2.00
N LYS A 55 -15.46 9.66 2.23
CA LYS A 55 -15.13 9.13 3.56
C LYS A 55 -13.86 9.75 4.17
N TYR A 56 -12.88 10.13 3.34
CA TYR A 56 -11.61 10.71 3.79
C TYR A 56 -11.22 11.93 2.96
N ASN A 57 -10.78 13.00 3.62
CA ASN A 57 -10.33 14.23 2.97
C ASN A 57 -8.88 14.13 2.43
N ALA A 58 -8.59 13.05 1.71
CA ALA A 58 -7.31 12.86 1.04
C ALA A 58 -7.29 13.57 -0.31
N LYS A 59 -6.08 13.83 -0.83
CA LYS A 59 -5.90 14.52 -2.12
C LYS A 59 -5.90 13.49 -3.25
N PHE A 60 -6.89 13.59 -4.14
CA PHE A 60 -6.98 12.80 -5.38
C PHE A 60 -6.72 13.71 -6.58
N LEU A 61 -5.86 13.28 -7.50
CA LEU A 61 -5.42 14.02 -8.68
C LEU A 61 -5.60 13.18 -9.94
N THR A 62 -6.00 13.85 -11.02
CA THR A 62 -6.07 13.26 -12.36
C THR A 62 -4.70 13.21 -13.05
N ALA A 63 -3.74 14.01 -12.59
CA ALA A 63 -2.38 14.02 -13.10
C ALA A 63 -1.63 12.75 -12.64
N SER A 64 -0.80 12.20 -13.53
CA SER A 64 0.12 11.10 -13.18
C SER A 64 1.28 11.59 -12.31
N ILE A 65 1.90 10.67 -11.57
CA ILE A 65 3.05 10.95 -10.71
C ILE A 65 4.15 11.72 -11.46
N GLY A 66 4.45 11.34 -12.70
CA GLY A 66 5.48 12.03 -13.50
C GLY A 66 5.19 13.51 -13.76
N GLN A 67 3.91 13.91 -13.79
CA GLN A 67 3.49 15.30 -13.97
C GLN A 67 3.57 16.12 -12.67
N LEU A 68 3.70 15.45 -11.52
CA LEU A 68 3.76 16.09 -10.21
C LEU A 68 5.20 16.36 -9.74
N ARG A 69 6.19 16.10 -10.59
CA ARG A 69 7.61 16.21 -10.24
C ARG A 69 7.98 17.57 -9.62
N ASP A 70 7.47 18.66 -10.18
CA ASP A 70 7.80 20.02 -9.75
C ASP A 70 7.09 20.41 -8.44
N ASP A 71 6.09 19.63 -8.00
CA ASP A 71 5.35 19.86 -6.75
C ASP A 71 6.06 19.24 -5.53
N PHE A 72 7.06 18.38 -5.74
CA PHE A 72 7.73 17.64 -4.68
C PHE A 72 9.26 17.70 -4.73
N ALA A 73 9.90 17.41 -3.59
CA ALA A 73 11.34 17.21 -3.51
C ALA A 73 11.74 15.87 -4.15
N TRP A 74 11.75 15.81 -5.49
CA TRP A 74 11.98 14.58 -6.27
C TRP A 74 13.34 13.93 -6.01
N ASP A 75 14.34 14.71 -5.58
CA ASP A 75 15.64 14.21 -5.16
C ASP A 75 15.60 13.43 -3.83
N LYS A 76 14.55 13.62 -3.03
CA LYS A 76 14.28 12.88 -1.79
C LYS A 76 13.13 11.88 -1.94
N ALA A 77 12.77 11.56 -3.17
CA ALA A 77 11.75 10.57 -3.48
C ALA A 77 12.38 9.18 -3.60
N VAL A 78 11.66 8.18 -3.10
CA VAL A 78 12.00 6.76 -3.27
C VAL A 78 10.83 6.03 -3.90
N LEU A 79 11.10 5.30 -4.98
CA LEU A 79 10.16 4.34 -5.56
C LEU A 79 10.20 3.04 -4.77
N LEU A 80 9.05 2.57 -4.31
CA LEU A 80 8.93 1.23 -3.74
C LEU A 80 8.70 0.26 -4.90
N ASP A 81 9.67 -0.63 -5.08
CA ASP A 81 9.87 -1.40 -6.30
C ASP A 81 10.49 -2.75 -5.97
N MET A 82 9.79 -3.83 -6.31
CA MET A 82 10.23 -5.21 -6.07
C MET A 82 11.51 -5.58 -6.85
N ASP A 83 11.78 -4.92 -7.98
CA ASP A 83 12.98 -5.13 -8.80
C ASP A 83 14.17 -4.27 -8.35
N ALA A 84 14.01 -3.42 -7.33
CA ALA A 84 15.12 -2.64 -6.81
C ALA A 84 16.16 -3.52 -6.11
N GLU A 85 17.44 -3.23 -6.32
CA GLU A 85 18.56 -4.00 -5.73
C GLU A 85 18.66 -3.85 -4.21
N GLU A 86 18.36 -2.65 -3.69
CA GLU A 86 18.49 -2.33 -2.26
C GLU A 86 17.15 -2.48 -1.53
N THR A 87 17.14 -3.17 -0.39
CA THR A 87 15.96 -3.25 0.48
C THR A 87 15.81 -1.98 1.31
N LEU A 88 14.56 -1.52 1.50
CA LEU A 88 14.26 -0.38 2.36
C LEU A 88 14.70 -0.65 3.79
N SER A 89 15.39 0.34 4.39
CA SER A 89 15.95 0.22 5.73
C SER A 89 15.51 1.38 6.64
N PRO A 90 15.54 1.22 7.98
CA PRO A 90 15.25 2.32 8.89
C PRO A 90 16.14 3.55 8.70
N GLU A 91 17.37 3.39 8.21
CA GLU A 91 18.33 4.47 7.91
C GLU A 91 17.85 5.36 6.76
N ASP A 92 17.07 4.81 5.83
CA ASP A 92 16.52 5.56 4.69
C ASP A 92 15.50 6.64 5.13
N ALA A 93 15.00 6.57 6.37
CA ALA A 93 14.08 7.57 6.90
C ALA A 93 14.67 8.98 6.96
N GLU A 94 15.99 9.11 7.08
CA GLU A 94 16.68 10.41 7.04
C GLU A 94 16.87 10.94 5.62
N ARG A 95 16.78 10.05 4.63
CA ARG A 95 17.04 10.35 3.21
C ARG A 95 15.76 10.73 2.48
N PHE A 96 14.70 9.96 2.71
CA PHE A 96 13.49 10.05 1.91
C PHE A 96 12.34 10.77 2.61
N GLN A 97 11.79 11.76 1.90
CA GLN A 97 10.64 12.57 2.34
C GLN A 97 9.39 12.31 1.48
N LEU A 98 9.54 11.64 0.33
CA LEU A 98 8.45 11.21 -0.53
C LEU A 98 8.59 9.71 -0.82
N CYS A 99 7.59 8.93 -0.44
CA CYS A 99 7.49 7.51 -0.80
C CYS A 99 6.51 7.36 -1.95
N VAL A 100 6.97 6.76 -3.04
CA VAL A 100 6.22 6.62 -4.30
C VAL A 100 5.87 5.15 -4.52
N PHE A 101 4.61 4.89 -4.85
CA PHE A 101 4.07 3.56 -5.10
C PHE A 101 3.36 3.55 -6.45
N GLY A 102 3.62 2.54 -7.28
CA GLY A 102 2.70 2.16 -8.36
C GLY A 102 1.64 1.24 -7.77
N GLY A 103 0.37 1.67 -7.75
CA GLY A 103 -0.75 0.93 -7.15
C GLY A 103 -1.16 -0.31 -7.94
N ILE A 104 -2.31 -0.96 -7.67
CA ILE A 104 -2.94 -1.23 -6.37
C ILE A 104 -2.81 -2.75 -6.07
N LEU A 105 -3.01 -3.59 -7.08
CA LEU A 105 -2.65 -5.01 -7.08
C LEU A 105 -2.00 -5.38 -8.41
N GLY A 106 -0.90 -6.11 -8.35
CA GLY A 106 -0.44 -6.86 -9.53
C GLY A 106 -1.21 -8.17 -9.59
N ASN A 107 -1.38 -8.73 -10.79
CA ASN A 107 -1.74 -10.12 -10.93
C ASN A 107 -0.75 -11.03 -10.19
N VAL A 108 -1.10 -12.30 -10.01
CA VAL A 108 -0.14 -13.34 -9.65
C VAL A 108 -0.07 -14.33 -10.80
N PRO A 109 1.05 -14.38 -11.56
CA PRO A 109 2.29 -13.61 -11.38
C PRO A 109 2.13 -12.11 -11.69
N SER A 110 2.98 -11.27 -11.08
CA SER A 110 2.95 -9.81 -11.24
C SER A 110 3.05 -9.37 -12.70
N ASP A 111 2.22 -8.41 -13.11
CA ASP A 111 2.31 -7.75 -14.42
C ASP A 111 3.42 -6.69 -14.49
N ASP A 112 4.20 -6.51 -13.42
CA ASP A 112 5.20 -5.43 -13.27
C ASP A 112 4.61 -4.03 -13.55
N ARG A 113 3.46 -3.73 -12.92
CA ARG A 113 2.77 -2.43 -13.08
C ARG A 113 3.64 -1.25 -12.63
N THR A 114 4.58 -1.48 -11.71
CA THR A 114 5.57 -0.48 -11.28
C THR A 114 6.46 0.01 -12.43
N ALA A 115 6.58 -0.74 -13.54
CA ALA A 115 7.31 -0.31 -14.74
C ALA A 115 6.81 1.01 -15.32
N GLU A 116 5.52 1.34 -15.17
CA GLU A 116 4.98 2.64 -15.61
C GLU A 116 5.58 3.79 -14.79
N VAL A 117 5.75 3.59 -13.49
CA VAL A 117 6.32 4.59 -12.58
C VAL A 117 7.83 4.72 -12.74
N ARG A 118 8.54 3.63 -13.10
CA ARG A 118 9.99 3.66 -13.39
C ARG A 118 10.34 4.64 -14.51
N LYS A 119 9.40 4.96 -15.40
CA LYS A 119 9.59 5.92 -16.50
C LYS A 119 9.71 7.38 -16.03
N HIS A 120 9.51 7.67 -14.75
CA HIS A 120 9.45 9.04 -14.21
C HIS A 120 10.76 9.53 -13.56
N ASP A 121 11.90 8.92 -13.90
CA ASP A 121 13.25 9.37 -13.50
C ASP A 121 13.44 9.59 -11.99
N LEU A 122 12.86 8.71 -11.16
CA LEU A 122 13.13 8.67 -9.72
C LEU A 122 14.57 8.20 -9.49
N LYS A 123 15.32 8.93 -8.67
CA LYS A 123 16.75 8.65 -8.43
C LYS A 123 17.00 7.45 -7.53
N HIS A 124 16.00 7.09 -6.73
CA HIS A 124 16.12 6.09 -5.69
C HIS A 124 14.97 5.10 -5.80
N SER A 125 15.31 3.82 -5.66
CA SER A 125 14.34 2.74 -5.53
C SER A 125 14.74 1.82 -4.38
N ARG A 126 13.73 1.20 -3.77
CA ARG A 126 13.89 0.24 -2.67
C ARG A 126 12.88 -0.89 -2.78
N ASN A 127 13.31 -2.12 -2.56
CA ASN A 127 12.39 -3.25 -2.42
C ASN A 127 11.89 -3.38 -0.97
N LEU A 128 10.76 -4.06 -0.81
CA LEU A 128 10.17 -4.43 0.48
C LEU A 128 10.28 -5.95 0.72
N GLY A 129 11.32 -6.57 0.16
CA GLY A 129 11.44 -8.01 0.01
C GLY A 129 10.92 -8.50 -1.35
N PHE A 130 10.98 -9.82 -1.56
CA PHE A 130 10.65 -10.48 -2.83
C PHE A 130 9.21 -10.99 -2.91
N GLU A 131 8.49 -11.03 -1.79
CA GLU A 131 7.09 -11.42 -1.80
C GLU A 131 6.22 -10.21 -2.17
N GLN A 132 5.30 -10.44 -3.10
CA GLN A 132 4.39 -9.42 -3.58
C GLN A 132 3.44 -8.99 -2.46
N MET A 133 3.25 -7.68 -2.30
CA MET A 133 2.33 -7.10 -1.34
C MET A 133 1.22 -6.35 -2.08
N THR A 134 0.04 -6.29 -1.47
CA THR A 134 -0.98 -5.32 -1.88
C THR A 134 -0.49 -3.89 -1.63
N THR A 135 -1.03 -2.89 -2.32
CA THR A 135 -0.50 -1.52 -2.22
C THR A 135 -0.71 -0.94 -0.83
N ASN A 136 -1.88 -1.15 -0.22
CA ASN A 136 -2.10 -0.73 1.16
C ASN A 136 -1.11 -1.39 2.14
N THR A 137 -0.70 -2.64 1.89
CA THR A 137 0.30 -3.34 2.69
C THR A 137 1.69 -2.78 2.45
N ALA A 138 2.11 -2.56 1.21
CA ALA A 138 3.40 -1.96 0.88
C ALA A 138 3.56 -0.57 1.52
N VAL A 139 2.49 0.25 1.50
CA VAL A 139 2.44 1.54 2.20
C VAL A 139 2.59 1.36 3.71
N LEU A 140 1.86 0.43 4.31
CA LEU A 140 1.97 0.13 5.73
C LEU A 140 3.39 -0.31 6.11
N VAL A 141 3.98 -1.26 5.39
CA VAL A 141 5.34 -1.76 5.61
C VAL A 141 6.35 -0.62 5.50
N THR A 142 6.22 0.24 4.50
CA THR A 142 7.08 1.42 4.33
C THR A 142 6.99 2.35 5.55
N LYS A 143 5.78 2.61 6.05
CA LYS A 143 5.58 3.40 7.28
C LYS A 143 6.24 2.73 8.49
N ILE A 144 6.07 1.42 8.65
CA ILE A 144 6.69 0.68 9.76
C ILE A 144 8.22 0.80 9.72
N ILE A 145 8.82 0.68 8.54
CA ILE A 145 10.28 0.77 8.38
C ILE A 145 10.78 2.20 8.65
N LEU A 146 10.16 3.21 8.02
CA LEU A 146 10.70 4.56 8.02
C LEU A 146 10.26 5.42 9.21
N GLU A 147 9.08 5.17 9.77
CA GLU A 147 8.52 5.95 10.87
C GLU A 147 8.65 5.22 12.19
N ASP A 148 8.29 3.93 12.22
CA ASP A 148 8.39 3.12 13.45
C ASP A 148 9.83 2.59 13.64
N ARG A 149 10.71 2.79 12.65
CA ARG A 149 12.15 2.42 12.64
C ARG A 149 12.38 0.93 12.88
N ILE A 150 11.50 0.09 12.35
CA ILE A 150 11.56 -1.37 12.48
C ILE A 150 12.15 -1.98 11.19
N PRO A 151 13.24 -2.77 11.26
CA PRO A 151 13.77 -3.46 10.09
C PRO A 151 12.73 -4.37 9.44
N LEU A 152 12.77 -4.53 8.11
CA LEU A 152 11.86 -5.40 7.37
C LEU A 152 11.83 -6.83 7.95
N SER A 153 13.00 -7.36 8.37
CA SER A 153 13.13 -8.69 8.98
C SER A 153 12.36 -8.90 10.27
N ASP A 154 12.00 -7.82 10.96
CA ASP A 154 11.40 -7.84 12.29
C ASP A 154 9.88 -7.58 12.22
N ILE A 155 9.36 -7.29 11.03
CA ILE A 155 7.92 -7.14 10.80
C ILE A 155 7.30 -8.54 10.73
N PRO A 156 6.28 -8.84 11.54
CA PRO A 156 5.60 -10.11 11.44
C PRO A 156 4.70 -10.10 10.20
N PHE A 157 4.85 -11.12 9.35
CA PHE A 157 4.10 -11.28 8.10
C PHE A 157 3.24 -12.54 8.12
N VAL A 158 2.19 -12.52 7.31
CA VAL A 158 1.41 -13.69 6.89
C VAL A 158 1.48 -13.72 5.36
N ASP A 159 1.95 -14.84 4.82
CA ASP A 159 2.09 -15.05 3.37
C ASP A 159 0.95 -15.96 2.90
N ASP A 160 0.36 -15.64 1.76
CA ASP A 160 -0.71 -16.39 1.12
C ASP A 160 -1.87 -16.79 2.05
N PRO A 161 -2.46 -15.86 2.85
CA PRO A 161 -3.46 -16.24 3.83
C PRO A 161 -4.74 -16.80 3.19
N GLU A 162 -5.25 -17.88 3.76
CA GLU A 162 -6.57 -18.41 3.47
C GLU A 162 -7.63 -17.68 4.32
N ILE A 163 -8.52 -16.93 3.67
CA ILE A 163 -9.56 -16.14 4.31
C ILE A 163 -10.89 -16.88 4.26
N PRO A 164 -11.49 -17.20 5.42
CA PRO A 164 -12.84 -17.77 5.46
C PRO A 164 -13.90 -16.82 4.90
N VAL A 165 -14.61 -17.26 3.87
CA VAL A 165 -15.68 -16.50 3.20
C VAL A 165 -17.08 -16.99 3.56
N ASP A 166 -17.20 -17.94 4.50
CA ASP A 166 -18.47 -18.30 5.11
C ASP A 166 -18.37 -18.29 6.65
N ASP A 167 -19.53 -18.29 7.32
CA ASP A 167 -19.61 -18.28 8.78
C ASP A 167 -19.15 -19.59 9.44
N ARG A 168 -19.01 -20.67 8.66
CA ARG A 168 -18.63 -22.01 9.13
C ARG A 168 -17.14 -22.31 8.95
N GLY A 169 -16.40 -21.45 8.25
CA GLY A 169 -15.03 -21.66 7.81
C GLY A 169 -14.85 -22.82 6.83
N CYS A 170 -15.89 -23.17 6.06
CA CYS A 170 -15.80 -24.29 5.10
C CYS A 170 -15.28 -23.84 3.73
N GLU A 171 -15.65 -22.64 3.30
CA GLU A 171 -15.18 -22.00 2.08
C GLU A 171 -14.13 -20.93 2.42
N THR A 172 -13.00 -20.98 1.72
CA THR A 172 -11.89 -20.03 1.87
C THR A 172 -11.49 -19.47 0.51
N VAL A 173 -10.99 -18.24 0.53
CA VAL A 173 -10.31 -17.61 -0.61
C VAL A 173 -8.85 -17.45 -0.23
N CYS A 174 -7.93 -17.91 -1.06
CA CYS A 174 -6.51 -17.66 -0.91
C CYS A 174 -6.18 -16.28 -1.47
N LEU A 175 -5.50 -15.45 -0.68
CA LEU A 175 -4.98 -14.15 -1.11
C LEU A 175 -3.48 -14.30 -1.39
N PRO A 176 -3.02 -14.39 -2.65
CA PRO A 176 -1.65 -14.76 -2.98
C PRO A 176 -0.64 -13.60 -2.81
N PHE A 177 -0.66 -12.96 -1.64
CA PHE A 177 0.16 -11.81 -1.30
C PHE A 177 0.66 -11.92 0.14
N ARG A 178 1.75 -11.20 0.43
CA ARG A 178 2.24 -10.97 1.78
C ARG A 178 1.45 -9.84 2.45
N TYR A 179 1.04 -10.07 3.69
CA TYR A 179 0.36 -9.10 4.56
C TYR A 179 1.10 -8.92 5.88
N VAL A 180 1.05 -7.72 6.45
CA VAL A 180 1.48 -7.52 7.84
C VAL A 180 0.55 -8.30 8.77
N ALA A 181 1.10 -9.06 9.71
CA ALA A 181 0.32 -9.77 10.71
C ALA A 181 -0.26 -8.81 11.75
N LYS A 182 -1.49 -9.06 12.18
CA LYS A 182 -2.22 -8.26 13.18
C LYS A 182 -1.48 -8.21 14.53
N SER A 183 -0.67 -9.21 14.84
CA SER A 183 0.26 -9.21 15.98
C SER A 183 1.21 -8.00 16.01
N TYR A 184 1.48 -7.37 14.85
CA TYR A 184 2.21 -6.09 14.79
C TYR A 184 1.55 -5.02 15.66
N TYR A 185 0.22 -4.88 15.61
CA TYR A 185 -0.53 -3.89 16.37
C TYR A 185 -0.84 -4.37 17.78
N THR A 186 -1.34 -5.60 17.91
CA THR A 186 -1.84 -6.11 19.20
C THR A 186 -0.73 -6.52 20.15
N LYS A 187 0.49 -6.73 19.61
CA LYS A 187 1.63 -7.33 20.31
C LYS A 187 1.32 -8.69 20.93
N ASN A 188 0.27 -9.37 20.43
CA ASN A 188 -0.19 -10.67 20.91
C ASN A 188 0.21 -11.77 19.92
N SER A 189 0.86 -12.83 20.42
CA SER A 189 1.27 -13.96 19.59
C SER A 189 0.10 -14.75 19.00
N ALA A 190 -1.10 -14.65 19.59
CA ALA A 190 -2.30 -15.30 19.06
C ALA A 190 -2.76 -14.72 17.70
N ASP A 191 -2.35 -13.48 17.38
CA ASP A 191 -2.72 -12.78 16.15
C ASP A 191 -1.64 -12.88 15.06
N ARG A 192 -0.69 -13.82 15.18
CA ARG A 192 0.43 -13.96 14.23
C ARG A 192 0.02 -14.47 12.87
N GLU A 193 -1.00 -15.33 12.82
CA GLU A 193 -1.53 -15.90 11.57
C GLU A 193 -2.69 -15.08 11.00
N THR A 194 -3.04 -13.94 11.61
CA THR A 194 -4.15 -13.08 11.16
C THR A 194 -3.59 -11.92 10.35
N PRO A 195 -3.90 -11.79 9.05
CA PRO A 195 -3.43 -10.67 8.25
C PRO A 195 -4.16 -9.37 8.65
N VAL A 196 -3.48 -8.23 8.50
CA VAL A 196 -4.10 -6.92 8.51
C VAL A 196 -4.74 -6.70 7.14
N LEU A 197 -6.06 -6.67 7.10
CA LEU A 197 -6.85 -6.35 5.92
C LEU A 197 -7.54 -5.00 6.08
N PRO A 198 -7.85 -4.29 4.99
CA PRO A 198 -8.74 -3.13 5.04
C PRO A 198 -10.07 -3.44 5.72
N GLU A 199 -10.62 -2.47 6.45
CA GLU A 199 -11.98 -2.56 6.97
C GLU A 199 -12.96 -2.77 5.81
N GLY A 200 -13.89 -3.72 5.94
CA GLY A 200 -14.83 -4.07 4.86
C GLY A 200 -14.30 -5.10 3.86
N MET A 201 -13.00 -5.40 3.84
CA MET A 201 -12.42 -6.33 2.85
C MET A 201 -12.94 -7.77 3.03
N LEU A 202 -13.14 -8.20 4.27
CA LEU A 202 -13.69 -9.53 4.55
C LEU A 202 -15.15 -9.63 4.08
N GLU A 203 -15.96 -8.60 4.33
CA GLU A 203 -17.33 -8.50 3.88
C GLU A 203 -17.42 -8.48 2.35
N TYR A 204 -16.52 -7.74 1.70
CA TYR A 204 -16.38 -7.72 0.24
C TYR A 204 -16.08 -9.12 -0.30
N LEU A 205 -15.06 -9.80 0.24
CA LEU A 205 -14.70 -11.17 -0.18
C LEU A 205 -15.83 -12.18 -0.01
N ARG A 206 -16.61 -12.06 1.07
CA ARG A 206 -17.80 -12.89 1.32
C ARG A 206 -18.92 -12.64 0.30
N ALA A 207 -19.07 -11.39 -0.14
CA ALA A 207 -20.11 -11.02 -1.12
C ALA A 207 -19.71 -11.35 -2.56
N SER A 208 -18.43 -11.21 -2.90
CA SER A 208 -17.91 -11.43 -4.26
C SER A 208 -17.58 -12.89 -4.55
N GLY A 209 -17.38 -13.73 -3.52
CA GLY A 209 -16.92 -15.11 -3.69
C GLY A 209 -15.43 -15.24 -4.03
N GLY A 210 -14.66 -14.16 -3.84
CA GLY A 210 -13.23 -14.06 -4.16
C GLY A 210 -12.88 -12.79 -4.94
N PHE A 211 -11.59 -12.58 -5.18
CA PHE A 211 -11.15 -11.57 -6.15
C PHE A 211 -11.32 -12.14 -7.56
N SER A 212 -12.10 -11.49 -8.42
CA SER A 212 -11.98 -11.69 -9.87
C SER A 212 -10.71 -10.96 -10.31
N LEU A 213 -9.57 -11.67 -10.30
CA LEU A 213 -8.35 -11.24 -10.98
C LEU A 213 -8.51 -11.65 -12.46
N GLU A 214 -9.31 -10.91 -13.24
CA GLU A 214 -9.34 -11.07 -14.71
C GLU A 214 -8.21 -10.28 -15.38
#